data_AF-A0A920PIN9-F1
#
_entry.id   AF-A0A920PIN9-F1
#
_cell.length_a   1.000
_cell.length_b   1.000
_cell.length_c   1.000
_cell.angle_alpha   90.00
_cell.angle_beta   90.00
_cell.angle_gamma   90.00
#
_symmetry.space_group_name_H-M   'P 1'
#
loop_
_entity.id
_entity.type
_entity.pdbx_description
1 polymer ?
#
loop_
_entity_poly.entity_id
_entity_poly.type
_entity_poly.pdbx_seq_one_letter_code
_entity_poly.pdbx_strand_id
1 'polypeptide(L)' 'MGVEYVPHCALFGPGQVATLHLNAAHRSVPLFERLYCDFEAELYGNATLPIGGKVKVPRGAGLGLDPDRGVVERYRVS' A
#
# COMPACT_ATOMS: atom_id res chain seq x y z
N MET A 1 26.87 13.22 5.23
CA MET A 1 26.44 11.92 4.68
C MET A 1 25.06 11.64 5.25
N GLY A 2 24.08 11.31 4.41
CA GLY A 2 22.74 10.91 4.85
C GLY A 2 22.56 9.40 4.64
N VAL A 3 21.80 8.75 5.53
CA VAL A 3 21.35 7.37 5.36
C VAL A 3 19.99 7.41 4.68
N GLU A 4 19.83 6.65 3.59
CA GLU A 4 18.53 6.40 2.98
C GLU A 4 17.95 5.10 3.55
N TYR A 5 16.63 5.07 3.75
CA TYR A 5 15.93 3.86 4.16
C TYR A 5 14.84 3.52 3.15
N VAL A 6 14.66 2.22 2.92
CA VAL A 6 13.51 1.67 2.22
C VAL A 6 12.74 0.86 3.24
N PRO A 7 11.55 1.32 3.68
CA PRO A 7 10.77 0.58 4.66
C PRO A 7 10.41 -0.79 4.08
N HIS A 8 10.71 -1.84 4.85
CA HIS A 8 10.30 -3.18 4.47
C HIS A 8 8.77 -3.26 4.43
N CYS A 9 8.25 -3.71 3.30
CA CYS A 9 6.81 -3.75 3.03
C CYS A 9 6.43 -4.98 2.19
N ALA A 10 6.78 -6.17 2.69
CA ALA A 10 6.25 -7.44 2.16
C ALA A 10 4.81 -7.70 2.63
N LEU A 11 3.95 -6.69 2.58
CA LEU A 11 2.58 -6.74 3.07
C LEU A 11 1.60 -6.35 1.96
N PHE A 12 0.43 -6.98 1.97
CA PHE A 12 -0.78 -6.47 1.33
C PHE A 12 -1.67 -5.86 2.43
N GLY A 13 -2.47 -4.84 2.11
CA GLY A 13 -3.39 -4.24 3.07
C GLY A 13 -2.90 -2.97 3.75
N PRO A 14 -3.30 -2.67 5.01
CA PRO A 14 -3.15 -1.32 5.58
C PRO A 14 -1.70 -0.92 5.82
N GLY A 15 -0.82 -1.88 6.12
CA GLY A 15 0.62 -1.64 6.25
C GLY A 15 1.24 -1.12 4.94
N GLN A 16 0.79 -1.63 3.79
CA GLN A 16 1.22 -1.15 2.48
C GLN A 16 0.85 0.32 2.26
N VAL A 17 -0.37 0.72 2.62
CA VAL A 17 -0.85 2.09 2.47
C VAL A 17 -0.11 3.05 3.42
N ALA A 18 0.19 2.60 4.65
CA ALA A 18 0.99 3.38 5.59
C ALA A 18 2.41 3.65 5.05
N THR A 19 3.05 2.64 4.45
CA THR A 19 4.37 2.78 3.80
C THR A 19 4.35 3.79 2.65
N LEU A 20 3.28 3.84 1.85
CA LEU A 20 3.13 4.88 0.81
C LEU A 20 3.16 6.28 1.40
N HIS A 21 2.47 6.51 2.52
CA HIS A 21 2.47 7.80 3.20
C HIS A 21 3.83 8.16 3.79
N LEU A 22 4.54 7.19 4.39
CA LEU A 22 5.91 7.39 4.88
C LEU A 22 6.86 7.80 3.75
N ASN A 23 6.81 7.09 2.62
CA ASN A 23 7.63 7.39 1.45
C ASN A 23 7.29 8.76 0.85
N ALA A 24 6.00 9.12 0.82
CA ALA A 24 5.54 10.40 0.28
C ALA A 24 5.93 11.61 1.15
N ALA A 25 6.08 11.40 2.47
CA ALA A 25 6.51 12.44 3.40
C ALA A 25 8.03 12.69 3.36
N HIS A 26 8.81 11.76 2.79
CA HIS A 26 10.26 11.88 2.69
C HIS A 26 10.68 12.80 1.52
N ARG A 27 11.75 13.59 1.69
CA ARG A 27 12.19 14.60 0.70
C ARG A 27 12.68 13.98 -0.62
N SER A 28 13.40 12.86 -0.53
CA SER A 28 13.63 11.97 -1.67
C SER A 28 12.57 10.88 -1.60
N VAL A 29 11.81 10.67 -2.68
CA VAL A 29 10.85 9.55 -2.74
C VAL A 29 11.66 8.27 -2.89
N PRO A 30 11.77 7.42 -1.85
CA PRO A 30 12.55 6.20 -1.95
C PRO A 30 11.79 5.17 -2.79
N LEU A 31 12.46 4.07 -3.11
CA LEU A 31 11.79 2.90 -3.69
C LEU A 31 10.66 2.44 -2.77
N PHE A 32 9.56 1.98 -3.39
CA PHE A 32 8.43 1.41 -2.68
C PHE A 32 8.44 -0.10 -2.90
N GLU A 33 8.63 -0.86 -1.81
CA GLU A 33 8.50 -2.31 -1.84
C GLU A 33 7.02 -2.68 -1.86
N ARG A 34 6.62 -3.46 -2.87
CA ARG A 34 5.28 -4.07 -2.98
C ARG A 34 5.45 -5.57 -3.15
N LEU A 35 4.72 -6.33 -2.35
CA LEU A 35 4.60 -7.78 -2.56
C LEU A 35 3.93 -8.04 -3.92
N TYR A 36 4.67 -8.63 -4.86
CA TYR A 36 4.17 -8.98 -6.19
C TYR A 36 3.62 -10.41 -6.16
N CYS A 37 2.30 -10.52 -6.03
CA CYS A 37 1.57 -11.77 -6.10
C CYS A 37 0.29 -11.57 -6.90
N ASP A 38 -0.18 -12.66 -7.53
CA ASP A 38 -1.53 -12.71 -8.08
C ASP A 38 -2.50 -12.98 -6.93
N PHE A 39 -3.02 -11.91 -6.33
CA PHE A 39 -4.00 -12.02 -5.26
C PHE A 39 -5.34 -12.48 -5.83
N GLU A 40 -5.99 -13.44 -5.17
CA GLU A 40 -7.35 -13.88 -5.54
C GLU A 40 -8.37 -12.73 -5.43
N ALA A 41 -8.13 -11.78 -4.53
CA ALA A 41 -8.95 -10.60 -4.33
C ALA A 41 -8.11 -9.36 -3.96
N GLU A 42 -8.51 -8.20 -4.49
CA GLU A 42 -7.87 -6.91 -4.24
C GLU A 42 -8.60 -6.14 -3.13
N LEU A 43 -7.95 -5.99 -1.97
CA LEU A 43 -8.57 -5.41 -0.77
C LEU A 43 -8.98 -3.93 -0.95
N TYR A 44 -8.37 -3.19 -1.87
CA TYR A 44 -8.61 -1.76 -2.08
C TYR A 44 -9.07 -1.41 -3.48
N GLY A 45 -9.74 -2.33 -4.19
CA GLY A 45 -10.31 -2.05 -5.51
C GLY A 45 -9.28 -1.48 -6.49
N ASN A 46 -8.08 -2.10 -6.54
CA ASN A 46 -6.94 -1.72 -7.38
C ASN A 46 -6.23 -0.40 -7.03
N ALA A 47 -6.63 0.32 -5.98
CA ALA A 47 -6.04 1.61 -5.62
C ALA A 47 -4.54 1.55 -5.31
N THR A 48 -4.04 0.38 -4.93
CA THR A 48 -2.63 0.13 -4.58
C THR A 48 -1.84 -0.59 -5.69
N LEU A 49 -2.46 -0.84 -6.85
CA LEU A 49 -1.78 -1.44 -8.00
C LEU A 49 -0.87 -0.42 -8.70
N PRO A 50 0.37 -0.81 -9.06
CA PRO A 50 1.28 0.09 -9.77
C PRO A 50 0.82 0.29 -11.22
N ILE A 51 0.80 1.55 -11.66
CA ILE A 51 0.57 1.95 -13.04
C ILE A 51 1.86 2.60 -13.54
N GLY A 52 2.52 1.99 -14.53
CA GLY A 52 3.82 2.46 -15.03
C GLY A 52 4.90 2.46 -13.95
N GLY A 53 4.90 1.44 -13.07
CA GLY A 53 5.88 1.30 -11.98
C GLY A 53 5.68 2.26 -10.80
N LYS A 54 4.55 2.98 -10.74
CA LYS A 54 4.25 3.94 -9.67
C LYS A 54 2.90 3.67 -9.05
N VAL A 55 2.79 3.90 -7.74
CA VAL A 55 1.53 3.82 -7.00
C VAL A 55 1.15 5.23 -6.54
N LYS A 56 -0.13 5.59 -6.65
CA LYS A 56 -0.61 6.89 -6.17
C LYS A 56 -0.73 6.88 -4.66
N VAL A 57 -0.33 7.97 -4.03
CA VAL A 57 -0.55 8.18 -2.59
C VAL A 57 -2.02 8.59 -2.38
N PRO A 58 -2.80 7.87 -1.56
CA PRO A 58 -4.18 8.26 -1.26
C PRO A 58 -4.23 9.62 -0.55
N ARG A 59 -5.30 10.39 -0.77
CA ARG A 59 -5.46 11.75 -0.23
C ARG A 59 -6.61 11.92 0.77
N GLY A 60 -7.38 10.85 1.03
CA GLY A 60 -8.41 10.87 2.07
C GLY A 60 -7.81 10.96 3.48
N ALA A 61 -8.66 11.17 4.48
CA ALA A 61 -8.24 11.19 5.87
C ALA A 61 -7.64 9.84 6.33
N GLY A 62 -6.72 9.88 7.30
CA GLY A 62 -6.03 8.69 7.78
C GLY A 62 -5.20 8.05 6.67
N LEU A 63 -5.40 6.75 6.42
CA LEU A 63 -4.75 6.05 5.30
C LEU A 63 -5.34 6.43 3.94
N GLY A 64 -6.52 7.04 3.90
CA GLY A 64 -7.17 7.51 2.68
C GLY A 64 -7.78 6.41 1.81
N LEU A 65 -7.85 5.17 2.31
CA LEU A 65 -8.51 4.02 1.69
C LEU A 65 -9.21 3.19 2.77
N ASP A 66 -10.41 2.72 2.47
CA ASP A 66 -11.12 1.72 3.26
C ASP A 66 -11.02 0.34 2.57
N PRO A 67 -10.86 -0.76 3.32
CA PRO A 67 -10.89 -2.09 2.75
C PRO A 67 -12.29 -2.40 2.20
N ASP A 68 -12.33 -3.11 1.07
CA ASP A 68 -13.57 -3.61 0.51
C ASP A 68 -14.22 -4.59 1.52
N ARG A 69 -15.38 -4.20 2.03
CA ARG A 69 -16.11 -4.99 3.01
C ARG A 69 -16.50 -6.37 2.46
N GLY A 70 -16.82 -6.49 1.17
CA GLY A 70 -17.14 -7.79 0.56
C GLY A 70 -15.94 -8.74 0.56
N VAL A 71 -14.73 -8.21 0.31
CA VAL A 71 -13.49 -8.99 0.43
C VAL A 71 -13.28 -9.40 1.89
N VAL A 72 -13.41 -8.47 2.83
CA VAL A 72 -13.23 -8.78 4.26
C VAL A 72 -14.22 -9.87 4.72
N GLU A 73 -15.50 -9.76 4.38
CA GLU A 73 -16.52 -10.75 4.77
C GLU A 73 -16.28 -12.13 4.15
N ARG A 74 -15.72 -12.19 2.93
CA ARG A 74 -15.39 -13.45 2.25
C ARG A 74 -14.20 -14.18 2.87
N TYR A 75 -13.17 -13.45 3.30
CA TYR A 75 -11.90 -14.04 3.77
C TYR A 75 -11.68 -13.96 5.28
N ARG A 76 -12.62 -13.39 6.05
CA ARG A 76 -12.52 -13.40 7.52
C ARG A 76 -12.49 -14.83 8.06
N VAL A 77 -11.68 -15.04 9.10
CA VAL A 77 -11.70 -16.26 9.90
C VAL A 77 -12.55 -15.97 11.14
N SER A 78 -13.57 -16.79 11.36
CA SER A 78 -14.48 -16.71 12.52
C SER A 78 -13.89 -17.37 13.76
#